data_AF-A0A833TGJ8-F1
#
_entry.id   AF-A0A833TGJ8-F1
#
_cell.length_a   1.000
_cell.length_b   1.000
_cell.length_c   1.000
_cell.angle_alpha   90.00
_cell.angle_beta   90.00
_cell.angle_gamma   90.00
#
_symmetry.space_group_name_H-M   'P 1'
#
loop_
_entity.id
_entity.type
_entity.pdbx_description
1 polymer ?
#
loop_
_entity_poly.entity_id
_entity_poly.type
_entity_poly.pdbx_seq_one_letter_code
_entity_poly.pdbx_strand_id
1 'polypeptide(L)'
;MPRLVRVVSIVVAVAATICTPVEAANLRGSTSVPKYDCNAPPSIYQGSVKFSSTSPGSTATYSCMRGTNIKGSKTLRCTNQGIWSPQPPECRVTYLASRDNTFRNHDSGYALYSG
;
A
#
# COMPACT_ATOMS: atom_id res chain seq x y z
N MET A 1 -51.49 -28.20 37.62
CA MET A 1 -50.40 -28.31 36.61
C MET A 1 -50.61 -27.47 35.33
N PRO A 2 -51.82 -27.09 34.84
CA PRO A 2 -51.95 -26.38 33.55
C PRO A 2 -51.68 -24.86 33.60
N ARG A 3 -51.75 -24.22 34.77
CA ARG A 3 -51.53 -22.77 34.93
C ARG A 3 -50.07 -22.35 34.78
N LEU A 4 -49.14 -23.15 35.29
CA LEU A 4 -47.69 -22.92 35.15
C LEU A 4 -47.24 -23.07 33.69
N VAL A 5 -47.73 -24.10 32.99
CA VAL A 5 -47.42 -24.32 31.56
C VAL A 5 -47.87 -23.13 30.72
N ARG A 6 -49.07 -22.58 30.98
CA ARG A 6 -49.60 -21.41 30.27
C ARG A 6 -48.78 -20.15 30.51
N VAL A 7 -48.32 -19.91 31.74
CA VAL A 7 -47.46 -18.76 32.08
C VAL A 7 -46.09 -18.89 31.40
N VAL A 8 -45.48 -20.08 31.43
CA VAL A 8 -44.20 -20.35 30.76
C VAL A 8 -44.31 -20.14 29.24
N SER A 9 -45.38 -20.64 28.62
CA SER A 9 -45.62 -20.43 27.18
C SER A 9 -45.80 -18.95 26.82
N ILE A 10 -46.49 -18.16 27.66
CA ILE A 10 -46.64 -16.72 27.45
C ILE A 10 -45.29 -16.02 27.58
N VAL A 11 -44.49 -16.35 28.60
CA VAL A 11 -43.16 -15.74 28.81
C VAL A 11 -42.21 -16.06 27.65
N VAL A 12 -42.20 -17.30 27.17
CA VAL A 12 -41.37 -17.72 26.02
C VAL A 12 -41.82 -17.03 24.74
N ALA A 13 -43.13 -16.90 24.50
CA ALA A 13 -43.67 -16.20 23.34
C ALA A 13 -43.36 -14.70 23.37
N VAL A 14 -43.47 -14.06 24.53
CA VAL A 14 -43.16 -12.63 24.73
C VAL A 14 -41.65 -12.39 24.55
N ALA A 15 -40.78 -13.25 25.08
CA ALA A 15 -39.34 -13.11 24.87
C ALA A 15 -38.95 -13.28 23.39
N ALA A 16 -39.61 -14.19 22.66
CA ALA A 16 -39.35 -14.42 21.24
C ALA A 16 -39.85 -13.28 20.33
N THR A 17 -40.88 -12.53 20.74
CA THR A 17 -41.36 -11.36 19.98
C THR A 17 -40.55 -10.09 20.25
N ILE A 18 -39.89 -9.98 21.41
CA ILE A 18 -39.02 -8.84 21.74
C ILE A 18 -37.64 -8.99 21.07
N CYS A 19 -37.18 -10.23 20.85
CA CYS A 19 -35.94 -10.54 20.18
C CYS A 19 -36.17 -10.82 18.69
N THR A 20 -36.64 -9.82 17.92
CA THR A 20 -36.49 -9.92 16.47
C THR A 20 -35.00 -9.85 16.14
N PRO A 21 -34.47 -10.69 15.22
CA PRO A 21 -33.10 -10.55 14.77
C PRO A 21 -33.00 -9.21 14.05
N VAL A 22 -32.29 -8.25 14.64
CA VAL A 22 -31.83 -7.10 13.87
C VAL A 22 -30.87 -7.65 12.81
N GLU A 23 -31.29 -7.62 11.55
CA GLU A 23 -30.42 -7.99 10.44
C GLU A 23 -29.19 -7.06 10.50
N ALA A 24 -28.02 -7.60 10.85
CA ALA A 24 -26.75 -6.86 10.93
C ALA A 24 -26.25 -6.36 9.56
N ALA A 25 -27.09 -6.40 8.53
CA ALA A 25 -26.76 -6.12 7.14
C ALA A 25 -26.51 -4.62 6.84
N ASN A 26 -26.81 -3.71 7.76
CA ASN A 26 -26.78 -2.26 7.48
C ASN A 26 -25.80 -1.43 8.32
N LEU A 27 -24.78 -2.04 8.92
CA LEU A 27 -23.65 -1.30 9.53
C LEU A 27 -22.60 -0.86 8.49
N ARG A 28 -23.00 -0.57 7.25
CA ARG A 28 -22.13 0.16 6.31
C ARG A 28 -22.30 1.65 6.57
N GLY A 29 -21.67 2.12 7.64
CA GLY A 29 -21.38 3.53 7.78
C GLY A 29 -20.53 3.96 6.60
N SER A 30 -21.12 4.68 5.65
CA SER A 30 -20.37 5.43 4.64
C SER A 30 -19.76 6.65 5.32
N THR A 31 -18.75 6.41 6.17
CA THR A 31 -17.91 7.50 6.68
C THR A 31 -17.18 8.10 5.49
N SER A 32 -17.53 9.32 5.12
CA SER A 32 -16.80 10.14 4.15
C SER A 32 -15.43 10.47 4.75
N VAL A 33 -14.46 9.56 4.56
CA VAL A 33 -13.11 9.74 5.06
C VAL A 33 -12.50 10.98 4.39
N PRO A 34 -12.05 11.99 5.16
CA PRO A 34 -11.38 13.14 4.59
C PRO A 34 -10.14 12.71 3.83
N LYS A 35 -9.92 13.36 2.69
CA LYS A 35 -8.89 13.03 1.70
C LYS A 35 -7.90 14.18 1.64
N TYR A 36 -6.63 13.88 1.91
CA TYR A 36 -5.55 14.87 1.93
C TYR A 36 -4.61 14.68 0.74
N ASP A 37 -4.19 15.77 0.10
CA ASP A 37 -3.14 15.75 -0.92
C ASP A 37 -1.81 15.28 -0.34
N CYS A 38 -1.08 14.45 -1.08
CA CYS A 38 0.20 13.88 -0.64
C CYS A 38 1.41 14.79 -0.83
N ASN A 39 1.21 16.02 -1.34
CA ASN A 39 2.28 16.90 -1.81
C ASN A 39 3.22 16.22 -2.83
N ALA A 40 4.32 16.89 -3.18
CA ALA A 40 5.32 16.34 -4.07
C ALA A 40 5.89 15.01 -3.52
N PRO A 41 6.01 13.95 -4.35
CA PRO A 41 6.62 12.70 -3.94
C PRO A 41 8.08 12.91 -3.49
N PRO A 42 8.56 12.08 -2.55
CA PRO A 42 9.95 12.14 -2.10
C PRO A 42 10.94 11.84 -3.25
N SER A 43 12.05 12.57 -3.30
CA SER A 43 13.14 12.29 -4.23
C SER A 43 13.98 11.10 -3.77
N ILE A 44 14.56 10.36 -4.71
CA ILE A 44 15.48 9.25 -4.42
C ILE A 44 16.87 9.54 -5.02
N TYR A 45 17.92 9.06 -4.37
CA TYR A 45 19.29 9.19 -4.87
C TYR A 45 19.50 8.35 -6.15
N GLN A 46 20.24 8.90 -7.11
CA GLN A 46 20.49 8.28 -8.44
C GLN A 46 19.21 7.83 -9.16
N GLY A 47 18.10 8.54 -8.94
CA GLY A 47 16.84 8.27 -9.61
C GLY A 47 16.02 9.53 -9.87
N SER A 48 14.87 9.33 -10.49
CA SER A 48 13.94 10.37 -10.91
C SER A 48 12.52 9.88 -10.69
N VAL A 49 11.60 10.81 -10.43
CA VAL A 49 10.18 10.51 -10.22
C VAL A 49 9.32 11.24 -11.24
N LYS A 50 8.31 10.55 -11.77
CA LYS A 50 7.29 11.10 -12.66
C LYS A 50 5.91 10.92 -12.04
N PHE A 51 5.17 12.01 -11.91
CA PHE A 51 3.80 12.05 -11.39
C PHE A 51 3.02 13.17 -12.09
N SER A 52 1.72 12.99 -12.24
CA SER A 52 0.83 13.98 -12.89
C SER A 52 -0.02 14.77 -11.89
N SER A 53 -0.29 14.21 -10.72
CA SER A 53 -1.02 14.87 -9.64
C SER A 53 -0.64 14.28 -8.28
N THR A 54 -1.01 14.99 -7.22
CA THR A 54 -0.70 14.64 -5.81
C THR A 54 -1.95 14.23 -5.02
N SER A 55 -3.10 14.16 -5.69
CA SER A 55 -4.38 13.90 -5.05
C SER A 55 -4.53 12.42 -4.65
N PRO A 56 -5.40 12.09 -3.69
CA PRO A 56 -5.60 10.71 -3.26
C PRO A 56 -5.99 9.77 -4.40
N GLY A 57 -5.26 8.66 -4.52
CA GLY A 57 -5.38 7.69 -5.61
C GLY A 57 -4.37 7.89 -6.74
N SER A 58 -3.72 9.06 -6.84
CA SER A 58 -2.70 9.34 -7.86
C SER A 58 -1.44 8.50 -7.66
N THR A 59 -0.68 8.33 -8.74
CA THR A 59 0.51 7.48 -8.77
C THR A 59 1.77 8.24 -9.16
N ALA A 60 2.86 7.95 -8.47
CA ALA A 60 4.20 8.43 -8.78
C ALA A 60 5.08 7.23 -9.21
N THR A 61 5.74 7.35 -10.36
CA THR A 61 6.58 6.29 -10.93
C THR A 61 8.04 6.70 -10.89
N TYR A 62 8.87 5.87 -10.28
CA TYR A 62 10.30 6.10 -10.11
C TYR A 62 11.11 5.41 -11.22
N SER A 63 12.23 6.01 -11.58
CA SER A 63 13.16 5.48 -12.57
C SER A 63 14.59 5.75 -12.14
N CYS A 64 15.43 4.73 -12.17
CA CYS A 64 16.83 4.84 -11.79
C CYS A 64 17.72 5.25 -12.97
N MET A 65 18.86 5.87 -12.67
CA MET A 65 19.86 6.25 -13.66
C MET A 65 20.53 5.01 -14.30
N ARG A 66 21.17 5.18 -15.46
CA ARG A 66 21.87 4.08 -16.15
C ARG A 66 22.94 3.46 -15.22
N GLY A 67 23.06 2.14 -15.25
CA GLY A 67 24.01 1.38 -14.41
C GLY A 67 23.48 1.03 -13.02
N THR A 68 22.27 1.47 -12.68
CA THR A 68 21.60 1.12 -11.42
C THR A 68 20.27 0.41 -11.68
N ASN A 69 19.89 -0.45 -10.74
CA ASN A 69 18.62 -1.15 -10.74
C ASN A 69 17.77 -0.70 -9.55
N ILE A 70 16.46 -0.72 -9.75
CA ILE A 70 15.50 -0.33 -8.73
C ILE A 70 15.30 -1.46 -7.72
N LYS A 71 15.39 -1.15 -6.43
CA LYS A 71 15.14 -2.06 -5.32
C LYS A 71 13.92 -1.58 -4.54
N GLY A 72 12.86 -2.37 -4.57
CA GLY A 72 11.55 -2.03 -3.99
C GLY A 72 10.50 -1.71 -5.05
N SER A 73 9.42 -1.03 -4.64
CA SER A 73 8.30 -0.72 -5.52
C SER A 73 8.61 0.49 -6.41
N LYS A 74 8.59 0.25 -7.73
CA LYS A 74 8.76 1.31 -8.73
C LYS A 74 7.68 2.39 -8.67
N THR A 75 6.49 2.04 -8.19
CA THR A 75 5.33 2.94 -8.19
C THR A 75 4.80 3.10 -6.78
N LEU A 76 4.53 4.35 -6.40
CA LEU A 76 3.90 4.75 -5.16
C LEU A 76 2.52 5.32 -5.45
N ARG A 77 1.59 5.14 -4.53
CA ARG A 77 0.22 5.66 -4.62
C ARG A 77 -0.05 6.62 -3.46
N CYS A 78 -0.70 7.73 -3.77
CA CYS A 78 -1.14 8.67 -2.77
C CYS A 78 -2.34 8.09 -2.00
N THR A 79 -2.19 7.96 -0.68
CA THR A 79 -3.24 7.49 0.21
C THR A 79 -4.20 8.62 0.58
N ASN A 80 -5.38 8.27 1.07
CA ASN A 80 -6.34 9.26 1.57
C ASN A 80 -5.79 10.05 2.77
N GLN A 81 -4.74 9.55 3.43
CA GLN A 81 -4.08 10.19 4.57
C GLN A 81 -3.00 11.22 4.15
N GLY A 82 -2.83 11.49 2.85
CA GLY A 82 -1.80 12.43 2.37
C GLY A 82 -0.38 11.83 2.41
N ILE A 83 -0.27 10.50 2.36
CA ILE A 83 1.02 9.79 2.42
C ILE A 83 1.22 8.99 1.13
N TRP A 84 2.41 9.07 0.54
CA TRP A 84 2.83 8.19 -0.55
C TRP A 84 3.19 6.80 0.00
N SER A 85 2.54 5.76 -0.52
CA SER A 85 2.74 4.37 -0.09
C SER A 85 2.85 3.41 -1.28
N PRO A 86 3.71 2.39 -1.25
CA PRO A 86 4.63 2.01 -0.16
C PRO A 86 5.85 2.95 -0.06
N GLN A 87 6.84 2.59 0.74
CA GLN A 87 8.08 3.38 0.87
C GLN A 87 8.78 3.57 -0.48
N PRO A 88 9.48 4.71 -0.69
CA PRO A 88 10.22 4.97 -1.91
C PRO A 88 11.28 3.91 -2.19
N PRO A 89 11.50 3.54 -3.47
CA PRO A 89 12.50 2.57 -3.83
C PRO A 89 13.92 3.15 -3.72
N GLU A 90 14.90 2.27 -3.59
CA GLU A 90 16.33 2.63 -3.66
C GLU A 90 16.88 2.28 -5.04
N CYS A 91 17.71 3.14 -5.62
CA CYS A 91 18.52 2.77 -6.78
C CYS A 91 19.83 2.15 -6.32
N ARG A 92 20.09 0.90 -6.70
CA ARG A 92 21.31 0.16 -6.36
C ARG A 92 22.16 -0.05 -7.59
N VAL A 93 23.47 0.16 -7.46
CA VAL A 93 24.42 -0.18 -8.53
C VAL A 93 24.26 -1.65 -8.90
N THR A 94 24.13 -1.91 -10.19
CA THR A 94 24.16 -3.27 -10.69
C THR A 94 25.61 -3.56 -10.99
N TYR A 95 26.26 -4.34 -10.13
CA TYR A 95 27.52 -4.93 -10.50
C TYR A 95 27.25 -5.76 -11.75
N LEU A 96 27.76 -5.30 -12.88
CA LEU A 96 27.85 -6.15 -14.05
C LEU A 96 28.75 -7.29 -13.59
N ALA A 97 28.17 -8.45 -13.28
CA ALA A 97 28.90 -9.69 -13.28
C ALA A 97 29.33 -9.88 -14.73
N SER A 98 30.45 -9.26 -15.09
CA SER A 98 31.09 -9.46 -16.37
C SER A 98 31.36 -10.95 -16.44
N ARG A 99 30.51 -11.68 -17.16
CA ARG A 99 30.78 -13.05 -17.59
C ARG A 99 31.87 -13.10 -18.65
N ASP A 100 32.45 -11.96 -18.95
CA ASP A 100 33.61 -11.88 -19.82
C ASP A 100 34.87 -12.01 -18.96
N ASN A 101 35.33 -13.25 -18.84
CA ASN A 101 36.66 -13.61 -18.35
C ASN A 101 37.77 -13.26 -19.37
N THR A 102 37.51 -12.44 -20.39
CA THR A 102 38.57 -11.99 -21.30
C THR A 102 39.29 -10.79 -20.70
N PHE A 103 40.10 -11.08 -19.69
CA PHE A 103 41.16 -10.20 -19.23
C PHE A 103 42.21 -10.06 -20.34
N ARG A 104 41.91 -9.25 -21.37
CA ARG A 104 42.97 -8.56 -22.08
C ARG A 104 43.43 -7.46 -21.13
N ASN A 105 44.65 -7.61 -20.64
CA ASN A 105 45.38 -6.79 -19.67
C ASN A 105 45.46 -5.29 -20.08
N HIS A 106 44.33 -4.60 -20.25
CA HIS A 106 44.31 -3.18 -20.57
C HIS A 106 43.04 -2.43 -20.15
N ASP A 107 41.92 -3.08 -19.87
CA ASP A 107 40.71 -2.34 -19.47
C ASP A 107 40.57 -2.29 -17.95
N SER A 108 40.70 -1.07 -17.42
CA SER A 108 40.48 -0.76 -16.01
C SER A 108 39.01 -1.00 -15.71
N GLY A 109 38.69 -2.14 -15.09
CA GLY A 109 37.33 -2.45 -14.64
C GLY A 109 36.77 -1.28 -13.85
N TYR A 110 35.73 -0.65 -14.40
CA TYR A 110 35.22 0.62 -13.87
C TYR A 110 34.55 0.38 -12.51
N ALA A 111 35.21 0.79 -11.44
CA ALA A 111 34.56 1.04 -10.16
C ALA A 111 33.80 2.36 -10.29
N LEU A 112 32.49 2.31 -10.53
CA LEU A 112 31.68 3.53 -10.55
C LEU A 112 30.91 3.66 -9.23
N TYR A 113 31.38 4.65 -8.45
CA TYR A 113 30.81 5.26 -7.25
C TYR A 113 31.08 4.54 -5.92
N SER A 114 32.29 4.81 -5.39
CA SER A 114 32.52 4.94 -3.96
C SER A 114 32.17 6.37 -3.54
N GLY A 115 31.32 6.51 -2.53
CA GLY A 115 30.88 7.78 -1.94
C GLY A 115 29.84 7.52 -0.87
#